data_AF-A0A4S1ZGY3-F1
#
_entry.id   AF-A0A4S1ZGY3-F1
#
_cell.length_a   1.000
_cell.length_b   1.000
_cell.length_c   1.000
_cell.angle_alpha   90.00
_cell.angle_beta   90.00
_cell.angle_gamma   90.00
#
_symmetry.space_group_name_H-M   'P 1'
#
loop_
_entity.id
_entity.type
_entity.pdbx_description
1 polymer ?
#
loop_
_entity_poly.entity_id
_entity_poly.type
_entity_poly.pdbx_seq_one_letter_code
_entity_poly.pdbx_strand_id
1 'polypeptide(L)'
;MNILPDIMRATLAQPVLLMLFAAAPSTAQTGLPLPAVPDSLRTPGKRAAYLMEHFWDEMDFRDTLRSRDERFMEQNLVNFMSLFPHAGTDDVQRSVTLLTGRAAADGKAFMMVADLAAKYLYEKESPMFSELYYTMFLDGIRSSAAGTASLRSRAAFLFDAIRRNFPGTVAADFQMVLRDGRRSSLAETPARTTVLLFYDPHCDGCMAAVRSLSGDSALRSLAESGKITVLAVYTEGDAAVWQRTKDTLPEWWTVGADTGGILHDDIYFLPSMPSLYLIGADRTVILKDASVEELLEAVSR
;
A
#
# COMPACT_ATOMS: atom_id res chain seq x y z
N MET A 1 -12.73 76.95 -27.85
CA MET A 1 -14.11 76.39 -27.82
C MET A 1 -14.04 75.12 -26.97
N ASN A 2 -14.36 75.22 -25.67
CA ASN A 2 -15.68 74.91 -25.08
C ASN A 2 -15.96 73.38 -25.17
N ILE A 3 -16.21 72.59 -24.11
CA ILE A 3 -16.75 72.84 -22.76
C ILE A 3 -16.33 71.67 -21.81
N LEU A 4 -16.13 72.00 -20.52
CA LEU A 4 -16.03 71.20 -19.27
C LEU A 4 -17.32 70.33 -18.99
N PRO A 5 -17.47 69.50 -17.92
CA PRO A 5 -17.14 69.83 -16.51
C PRO A 5 -16.74 68.70 -15.51
N ASP A 6 -16.23 69.18 -14.36
CA ASP A 6 -16.39 68.78 -12.94
C ASP A 6 -16.50 67.28 -12.55
N ILE A 7 -15.98 66.79 -11.41
CA ILE A 7 -16.34 67.17 -10.03
C ILE A 7 -15.23 66.68 -9.05
N MET A 8 -14.66 67.65 -8.32
CA MET A 8 -14.56 67.75 -6.85
C MET A 8 -14.09 66.57 -5.98
N ARG A 9 -12.94 66.81 -5.32
CA ARG A 9 -12.48 66.19 -4.06
C ARG A 9 -13.48 66.43 -2.91
N ALA A 10 -13.72 65.41 -2.09
CA ALA A 10 -14.17 65.58 -0.71
C ALA A 10 -13.58 64.47 0.19
N THR A 11 -12.69 64.90 1.08
CA THR A 11 -12.13 64.21 2.24
C THR A 11 -13.24 63.85 3.24
N LEU A 12 -13.18 62.70 3.93
CA LEU A 12 -13.72 62.52 5.30
C LEU A 12 -13.24 61.21 5.96
N ALA A 13 -12.43 61.40 7.01
CA ALA A 13 -12.32 60.67 8.29
C ALA A 13 -12.41 59.12 8.37
N GLN A 14 -11.29 58.51 8.75
CA GLN A 14 -11.23 57.19 9.41
C GLN A 14 -11.65 57.27 10.89
N PRO A 15 -12.43 56.32 11.43
CA PRO A 15 -12.38 55.98 12.83
C PRO A 15 -11.42 54.81 13.06
N VAL A 16 -10.47 55.01 13.97
CA VAL A 16 -9.66 53.97 14.59
C VAL A 16 -10.57 53.15 15.51
N LEU A 17 -10.89 51.92 15.12
CA LEU A 17 -11.55 50.96 16.00
C LEU A 17 -10.50 50.08 16.66
N LEU A 18 -10.20 50.39 17.92
CA LEU A 18 -9.40 49.56 18.81
C LEU A 18 -10.22 48.30 19.15
N MET A 19 -10.02 47.19 18.44
CA MET A 19 -10.55 45.90 18.87
C MET A 19 -9.55 45.26 19.84
N LEU A 20 -9.95 45.15 21.11
CA LEU A 20 -9.34 44.21 22.05
C LEU A 20 -9.45 42.80 21.47
N PHE A 21 -8.31 42.19 21.15
CA PHE A 21 -8.24 40.74 21.00
C PHE A 21 -8.44 40.13 22.40
N ALA A 22 -9.67 39.70 22.67
CA ALA A 22 -9.89 38.66 23.66
C ALA A 22 -9.13 37.41 23.14
N ALA A 23 -8.07 37.03 23.84
CA ALA A 23 -7.41 35.75 23.60
C ALA A 23 -8.44 34.65 23.87
N ALA A 24 -8.98 34.08 22.79
CA ALA A 24 -9.65 32.79 22.87
C ALA A 24 -8.61 31.77 23.39
N PRO A 25 -8.98 30.86 24.31
CA PRO A 25 -8.05 29.85 24.78
C PRO A 25 -7.58 29.01 23.57
N SER A 26 -6.25 28.93 23.45
CA SER A 26 -5.56 28.14 22.44
C SER A 26 -6.10 26.69 22.46
N THR A 27 -6.41 26.16 21.28
CA THR A 27 -6.89 24.79 21.07
C THR A 27 -6.02 23.76 21.81
N ALA A 28 -6.62 23.04 22.75
CA ALA A 28 -5.97 22.01 23.54
C ALA A 28 -5.52 20.83 22.64
N GLN A 29 -4.21 20.70 22.46
CA GLN A 29 -3.40 19.56 21.98
C GLN A 29 -4.16 18.37 21.33
N THR A 30 -4.18 18.33 19.99
CA THR A 30 -4.94 17.36 19.18
C THR A 30 -4.28 15.98 19.01
N GLY A 31 -3.20 15.66 19.72
CA GLY A 31 -2.44 14.40 19.55
C GLY A 31 -1.44 14.14 20.68
N LEU A 32 -0.79 12.98 20.66
CA LEU A 32 0.28 12.65 21.60
C LEU A 32 1.47 13.60 21.40
N PRO A 33 2.10 14.07 22.50
CA PRO A 33 3.34 14.82 22.38
C PRO A 33 4.43 13.91 21.80
N LEU A 34 5.19 14.41 20.83
CA LEU A 34 6.32 13.67 20.28
C LEU A 34 7.47 13.61 21.30
N PRO A 35 8.18 12.47 21.42
CA PRO A 35 9.27 12.33 22.36
C PRO A 35 10.45 13.24 21.96
N ALA A 36 11.15 13.79 22.95
CA ALA A 36 12.35 14.59 22.71
C ALA A 36 13.47 13.69 22.16
N VAL A 37 13.88 13.93 20.91
CA VAL A 37 14.93 13.14 20.24
C VAL A 37 16.32 13.58 20.74
N PRO A 38 17.17 12.67 21.24
CA PRO A 38 18.51 13.01 21.68
C PRO A 38 19.37 13.65 20.58
N ASP A 39 20.12 14.69 20.92
CA ASP A 39 21.02 15.42 19.99
C ASP A 39 22.15 14.54 19.43
N SER A 40 22.44 13.41 20.08
CA SER A 40 23.39 12.41 19.60
C SER A 40 22.90 11.66 18.35
N LEU A 41 21.58 11.62 18.09
CA LEU A 41 20.99 10.98 16.92
C LEU A 41 20.97 11.96 15.74
N ARG A 42 21.97 11.84 14.87
CA ARG A 42 22.23 12.80 13.79
C ARG A 42 21.67 12.40 12.41
N THR A 43 21.42 11.11 12.17
CA THR A 43 20.91 10.66 10.87
C THR A 43 19.38 10.61 10.87
N PRO A 44 18.71 10.94 9.75
CA PRO A 44 17.25 10.87 9.67
C PRO A 44 16.68 9.52 10.10
N GLY A 45 17.28 8.43 9.62
CA GLY A 45 16.85 7.06 9.96
C GLY A 45 16.89 6.75 11.45
N LYS A 46 17.97 7.11 12.15
CA LYS A 46 18.09 6.89 13.60
C LYS A 46 17.09 7.74 14.40
N ARG A 47 16.81 8.95 13.93
CA ARG A 47 15.84 9.85 14.56
C ARG A 47 14.41 9.33 14.38
N ALA A 48 14.06 8.86 13.18
CA ALA A 48 12.77 8.23 12.89
C ALA A 48 12.56 6.95 13.73
N ALA A 49 13.56 6.07 13.78
CA ALA A 49 13.52 4.86 14.61
C ALA A 49 13.26 5.20 16.10
N TYR A 50 13.98 6.17 16.65
CA TYR A 50 13.76 6.63 18.03
C TYR A 50 12.36 7.20 18.24
N LEU A 51 11.89 8.08 17.35
CA LEU A 51 10.55 8.66 17.43
C LEU A 51 9.48 7.58 17.44
N MET A 52 9.62 6.54 16.61
CA MET A 52 8.67 5.42 16.52
C MET A 52 8.69 4.54 17.77
N GLU A 53 9.87 4.18 18.27
CA GLU A 53 10.01 3.38 19.49
C GLU A 53 9.34 4.03 20.70
N HIS A 54 9.43 5.36 20.81
CA HIS A 54 8.91 6.15 21.91
C HIS A 54 7.58 6.85 21.62
N PHE A 55 6.96 6.61 20.45
CA PHE A 55 5.79 7.36 19.99
C PHE A 55 4.62 7.27 20.97
N TRP A 56 4.43 6.09 21.56
CA TRP A 56 3.29 5.76 22.41
C TRP A 56 3.60 5.83 23.91
N ASP A 57 4.73 6.43 24.32
CA ASP A 57 5.17 6.48 25.73
C ASP A 57 4.22 7.23 26.65
N GLU A 58 3.64 8.32 26.17
CA GLU A 58 2.66 9.13 26.92
C GLU A 58 1.21 8.60 26.77
N MET A 59 1.04 7.40 26.24
CA MET A 59 -0.26 6.76 26.06
C MET A 59 -0.47 5.61 27.05
N ASP A 60 -1.43 5.78 27.97
CA ASP A 60 -1.96 4.66 28.77
C ASP A 60 -3.18 4.06 28.06
N PHE A 61 -3.03 2.82 27.56
CA PHE A 61 -4.14 2.11 26.90
C PHE A 61 -5.27 1.69 27.85
N ARG A 62 -5.06 1.76 29.17
CA ARG A 62 -6.11 1.55 30.18
C ARG A 62 -6.99 2.79 30.37
N ASP A 63 -6.54 3.97 29.94
CA ASP A 63 -7.39 5.16 29.88
C ASP A 63 -8.37 5.04 28.72
N THR A 64 -9.51 4.43 29.00
CA THR A 64 -10.55 4.15 27.99
C THR A 64 -11.20 5.40 27.39
N LEU A 65 -11.01 6.59 27.98
CA LEU A 65 -11.48 7.83 27.35
C LEU A 65 -10.61 8.20 26.15
N ARG A 66 -9.31 7.90 26.19
CA ARG A 66 -8.38 8.15 25.09
C ARG A 66 -8.20 6.94 24.19
N SER A 67 -8.02 5.75 24.77
CA SER A 67 -7.68 4.53 24.00
C SER A 67 -8.81 4.00 23.14
N ARG A 68 -10.04 4.47 23.39
CA ARG A 68 -11.24 4.15 22.59
C ARG A 68 -11.83 5.37 21.89
N ASP A 69 -11.16 6.51 21.92
CA ASP A 69 -11.52 7.66 21.09
C ASP A 69 -10.95 7.42 19.68
N GLU A 70 -11.86 7.13 18.75
CA GLU A 70 -11.51 6.79 17.37
C GLU A 70 -10.74 7.90 16.67
N ARG A 71 -11.15 9.16 16.81
CA ARG A 71 -10.48 10.29 16.13
C ARG A 71 -9.08 10.50 16.68
N PHE A 72 -8.95 10.41 18.01
CA PHE A 72 -7.65 10.52 18.66
C PHE A 72 -6.72 9.38 18.24
N MET A 73 -7.19 8.14 18.28
CA MET A 73 -6.38 6.97 17.93
C MET A 73 -6.00 6.96 16.45
N GLU A 74 -6.94 7.27 15.56
CA GLU A 74 -6.70 7.35 14.12
C GLU A 74 -5.64 8.39 13.78
N GLN A 75 -5.77 9.63 14.29
CA GLN A 75 -4.80 10.68 14.02
C GLN A 75 -3.39 10.30 14.50
N ASN A 76 -3.28 9.71 15.70
CA ASN A 76 -1.99 9.29 16.24
C ASN A 76 -1.42 8.09 15.49
N LEU A 77 -2.26 7.14 15.06
CA LEU A 77 -1.79 5.99 14.31
C LEU A 77 -1.32 6.37 12.91
N VAL A 78 -2.01 7.28 12.21
CA VAL A 78 -1.56 7.83 10.93
C VAL A 78 -0.23 8.58 11.09
N ASN A 79 -0.10 9.40 12.13
CA ASN A 79 1.16 10.08 12.43
C ASN A 79 2.30 9.07 12.68
N PHE A 80 2.02 8.00 13.42
CA PHE A 80 2.98 6.92 13.65
C PHE A 80 3.37 6.20 12.35
N MET A 81 2.40 5.83 11.51
CA MET A 81 2.64 5.16 10.24
C MET A 81 3.39 6.05 9.23
N SER A 82 3.21 7.37 9.29
CA SER A 82 3.94 8.32 8.43
C SER A 82 5.46 8.29 8.63
N LEU A 83 5.94 7.75 9.76
CA LEU A 83 7.36 7.59 10.05
C LEU A 83 7.98 6.36 9.39
N PHE A 84 7.17 5.39 8.95
CA PHE A 84 7.65 4.10 8.47
C PHE A 84 8.61 4.21 7.28
N PRO A 85 8.35 5.04 6.24
CA PRO A 85 9.27 5.20 5.11
C PRO A 85 10.63 5.81 5.48
N HIS A 86 10.77 6.32 6.70
CA HIS A 86 11.98 7.00 7.17
C HIS A 86 12.81 6.15 8.14
N ALA A 87 12.39 4.92 8.46
CA ALA A 87 13.08 4.01 9.37
C ALA A 87 13.44 2.68 8.69
N GLY A 88 14.35 1.91 9.29
CA GLY A 88 14.65 0.56 8.81
C GLY A 88 13.49 -0.39 9.11
N THR A 89 13.27 -1.38 8.26
CA THR A 89 12.19 -2.38 8.40
C THR A 89 12.18 -3.05 9.79
N ASP A 90 13.36 -3.37 10.34
CA ASP A 90 13.49 -3.96 11.67
C ASP A 90 13.06 -3.00 12.79
N ASP A 91 13.30 -1.69 12.62
CA ASP A 91 12.87 -0.67 13.57
C ASP A 91 11.35 -0.53 13.53
N VAL A 92 10.75 -0.50 12.33
CA VAL A 92 9.29 -0.49 12.15
C VAL A 92 8.64 -1.70 12.81
N GLN A 93 9.16 -2.90 12.55
CA GLN A 93 8.65 -4.14 13.13
C GLN A 93 8.68 -4.08 14.67
N ARG A 94 9.80 -3.63 15.27
CA ARG A 94 9.90 -3.50 16.74
C ARG A 94 8.88 -2.50 17.28
N SER A 95 8.74 -1.32 16.67
CA SER A 95 7.79 -0.30 17.13
C SER A 95 6.33 -0.74 17.00
N VAL A 96 5.97 -1.46 15.94
CA VAL A 96 4.62 -2.05 15.78
C VAL A 96 4.37 -3.13 16.84
N THR A 97 5.35 -3.97 17.15
CA THR A 97 5.26 -4.95 18.24
C THR A 97 5.06 -4.26 19.60
N LEU A 98 5.76 -3.16 19.86
CA LEU A 98 5.55 -2.36 21.09
C LEU A 98 4.14 -1.79 21.17
N LEU A 99 3.64 -1.18 20.09
CA LEU A 99 2.28 -0.64 20.02
C LEU A 99 1.24 -1.73 20.28
N THR A 100 1.27 -2.83 19.53
CA THR A 100 0.29 -3.91 19.67
C THR A 100 0.33 -4.54 21.06
N GLY A 101 1.52 -4.68 21.65
CA GLY A 101 1.69 -5.14 23.03
C GLY A 101 1.09 -4.18 24.08
N ARG A 102 1.23 -2.85 23.89
CA ARG A 102 0.60 -1.85 24.77
C ARG A 102 -0.91 -1.82 24.60
N ALA A 103 -1.39 -1.85 23.37
CA ALA A 103 -2.82 -1.86 23.05
C ALA A 103 -3.56 -3.07 23.65
N ALA A 104 -2.86 -4.19 23.86
CA ALA A 104 -3.42 -5.39 24.49
C ALA A 104 -3.89 -5.18 25.94
N ALA A 105 -3.56 -4.04 26.57
CA ALA A 105 -4.10 -3.68 27.89
C ALA A 105 -5.62 -3.42 27.88
N ASP A 106 -6.22 -3.13 26.73
CA ASP A 106 -7.67 -2.99 26.54
C ASP A 106 -8.12 -3.63 25.23
N GLY A 107 -9.02 -4.63 25.31
CA GLY A 107 -9.46 -5.37 24.13
C GLY A 107 -10.14 -4.51 23.06
N LYS A 108 -10.88 -3.46 23.43
CA LYS A 108 -11.53 -2.58 22.44
C LYS A 108 -10.51 -1.68 21.74
N ALA A 109 -9.57 -1.10 22.49
CA ALA A 109 -8.47 -0.34 21.91
C ALA A 109 -7.60 -1.21 20.97
N PHE A 110 -7.34 -2.47 21.37
CA PHE A 110 -6.63 -3.43 20.53
C PHE A 110 -7.34 -3.71 19.19
N MET A 111 -8.66 -3.95 19.23
CA MET A 111 -9.46 -4.10 18.01
C MET A 111 -9.43 -2.84 17.15
N MET A 112 -9.53 -1.65 17.75
CA MET A 112 -9.45 -0.38 17.03
C MET A 112 -8.10 -0.21 16.32
N VAL A 113 -6.98 -0.54 16.97
CA VAL A 113 -5.65 -0.54 16.33
C VAL A 113 -5.61 -1.53 15.15
N ALA A 114 -6.19 -2.72 15.30
CA ALA A 114 -6.25 -3.70 14.21
C ALA A 114 -7.10 -3.22 13.02
N ASP A 115 -8.26 -2.62 13.29
CA ASP A 115 -9.16 -2.11 12.26
C ASP A 115 -8.53 -0.92 11.51
N LEU A 116 -7.90 0.02 12.23
CA LEU A 116 -7.18 1.14 11.60
C LEU A 116 -5.96 0.67 10.81
N ALA A 117 -5.23 -0.35 11.30
CA ALA A 117 -4.12 -0.94 10.53
C ALA A 117 -4.60 -1.54 9.20
N ALA A 118 -5.74 -2.24 9.20
CA ALA A 118 -6.34 -2.76 7.98
C ALA A 118 -6.78 -1.62 7.04
N LYS A 119 -7.51 -0.62 7.57
CA LYS A 119 -7.99 0.54 6.82
C LYS A 119 -6.88 1.26 6.06
N TYR A 120 -5.75 1.52 6.73
CA TYR A 120 -4.67 2.32 6.13
C TYR A 120 -3.65 1.49 5.35
N LEU A 121 -3.36 0.25 5.76
CA LEU A 121 -2.26 -0.52 5.17
C LEU A 121 -2.73 -1.65 4.25
N TYR A 122 -4.01 -2.01 4.24
CA TYR A 122 -4.53 -3.15 3.46
C TYR A 122 -5.68 -2.81 2.50
N GLU A 123 -6.41 -1.72 2.70
CA GLU A 123 -7.36 -1.24 1.69
C GLU A 123 -6.60 -0.59 0.51
N LYS A 124 -6.85 -1.06 -0.72
CA LYS A 124 -6.08 -0.66 -1.92
C LYS A 124 -6.23 0.82 -2.27
N GLU A 125 -7.34 1.44 -1.88
CA GLU A 125 -7.62 2.86 -2.09
C GLU A 125 -6.83 3.75 -1.13
N SER A 126 -6.24 3.18 -0.08
CA SER A 126 -5.42 3.93 0.87
C SER A 126 -4.09 4.34 0.22
N PRO A 127 -3.69 5.63 0.31
CA PRO A 127 -2.37 6.07 -0.12
C PRO A 127 -1.23 5.51 0.75
N MET A 128 -1.56 4.87 1.88
CA MET A 128 -0.61 4.22 2.78
C MET A 128 -0.59 2.69 2.61
N PHE A 129 -1.29 2.15 1.62
CA PHE A 129 -1.35 0.72 1.34
C PHE A 129 0.07 0.13 1.31
N SER A 130 0.28 -0.90 2.13
CA SER A 130 1.56 -1.59 2.21
C SER A 130 1.34 -2.93 2.90
N GLU A 131 1.28 -3.99 2.10
CA GLU A 131 1.27 -5.36 2.60
C GLU A 131 2.46 -5.64 3.53
N LEU A 132 3.63 -5.05 3.25
CA LEU A 132 4.80 -5.15 4.13
C LEU A 132 4.50 -4.65 5.54
N TYR A 133 4.05 -3.41 5.67
CA TYR A 133 3.76 -2.87 7.00
C TYR A 133 2.56 -3.55 7.64
N TYR A 134 1.55 -3.93 6.87
CA TYR A 134 0.39 -4.64 7.40
C TYR A 134 0.76 -6.00 7.99
N THR A 135 1.67 -6.76 7.36
CA THR A 135 2.15 -8.05 7.92
C THR A 135 2.79 -7.90 9.29
N MET A 136 3.42 -6.76 9.60
CA MET A 136 3.98 -6.49 10.93
C MET A 136 2.90 -6.36 12.01
N PHE A 137 1.77 -5.73 11.67
CA PHE A 137 0.60 -5.67 12.56
C PHE A 137 -0.05 -7.04 12.70
N LEU A 138 -0.21 -7.78 11.59
CA LEU A 138 -0.80 -9.11 11.60
C LEU A 138 -0.02 -10.08 12.52
N ASP A 139 1.31 -9.95 12.59
CA ASP A 139 2.14 -10.78 13.48
C ASP A 139 1.85 -10.54 14.97
N GLY A 140 1.70 -9.28 15.36
CA GLY A 140 1.26 -8.91 16.71
C GLY A 140 -0.18 -9.34 17.00
N ILE A 141 -1.08 -9.17 16.01
CA ILE A 141 -2.50 -9.48 16.15
C ILE A 141 -2.74 -10.98 16.33
N ARG A 142 -2.16 -11.82 15.47
CA ARG A 142 -2.37 -13.28 15.51
C ARG A 142 -1.87 -13.91 16.82
N SER A 143 -0.91 -13.28 17.49
CA SER A 143 -0.26 -13.76 18.70
C SER A 143 -0.89 -13.22 20.00
N SER A 144 -1.77 -12.22 19.93
CA SER A 144 -2.29 -11.51 21.11
C SER A 144 -3.60 -12.08 21.64
N ALA A 145 -3.62 -12.44 22.93
CA ALA A 145 -4.84 -12.87 23.62
C ALA A 145 -5.90 -11.77 23.77
N ALA A 146 -5.54 -10.49 23.54
CA ALA A 146 -6.49 -9.38 23.59
C ALA A 146 -7.44 -9.34 22.38
N GLY A 147 -7.04 -9.93 21.24
CA GLY A 147 -7.91 -10.06 20.08
C GLY A 147 -8.99 -11.14 20.28
N THR A 148 -10.06 -11.08 19.50
CA THR A 148 -11.04 -12.18 19.44
C THR A 148 -10.44 -13.40 18.72
N ALA A 149 -11.03 -14.59 18.92
CA ALA A 149 -10.60 -15.78 18.19
C ALA A 149 -10.74 -15.60 16.66
N SER A 150 -11.80 -14.96 16.20
CA SER A 150 -12.01 -14.65 14.79
C SER A 150 -10.97 -13.68 14.24
N LEU A 151 -10.63 -12.61 14.98
CA LEU A 151 -9.58 -11.68 14.59
C LEU A 151 -8.23 -12.39 14.47
N ARG A 152 -7.84 -13.20 15.46
CA ARG A 152 -6.57 -13.93 15.42
C ARG A 152 -6.50 -14.91 14.25
N SER A 153 -7.56 -15.68 14.01
CA SER A 153 -7.60 -16.62 12.88
C SER A 153 -7.52 -15.90 11.53
N ARG A 154 -8.25 -14.80 11.36
CA ARG A 154 -8.15 -13.96 10.16
C ARG A 154 -6.75 -13.39 10.00
N ALA A 155 -6.14 -12.92 11.08
CA ALA A 155 -4.80 -12.34 11.03
C ALA A 155 -3.74 -13.40 10.68
N ALA A 156 -3.84 -14.61 11.22
CA ALA A 156 -2.96 -15.72 10.88
C ALA A 156 -3.07 -16.09 9.40
N PHE A 157 -4.30 -16.25 8.89
CA PHE A 157 -4.54 -16.53 7.48
C PHE A 157 -3.93 -15.45 6.56
N LEU A 158 -4.23 -14.17 6.83
CA LEU A 158 -3.69 -13.06 6.03
C LEU A 158 -2.17 -12.97 6.13
N PHE A 159 -1.59 -13.20 7.30
CA PHE A 159 -0.14 -13.18 7.48
C PHE A 159 0.54 -14.21 6.58
N ASP A 160 0.03 -15.44 6.55
CA ASP A 160 0.59 -16.50 5.72
C ASP A 160 0.33 -16.25 4.23
N ALA A 161 -0.88 -15.82 3.86
CA ALA A 161 -1.28 -15.57 2.47
C ALA A 161 -0.51 -14.40 1.83
N ILE A 162 -0.40 -13.27 2.54
CA ILE A 162 0.34 -12.09 2.07
C ILE A 162 1.84 -12.39 1.91
N ARG A 163 2.41 -13.28 2.71
CA ARG A 163 3.83 -13.64 2.60
C ARG A 163 4.17 -14.58 1.43
N ARG A 164 3.17 -15.08 0.70
CA ARG A 164 3.39 -15.81 -0.55
C ARG A 164 3.89 -14.84 -1.62
N ASN A 165 4.98 -15.19 -2.30
CA ASN A 165 5.63 -14.38 -3.33
C ASN A 165 5.96 -12.96 -2.83
N PHE A 166 6.43 -12.86 -1.59
CA PHE A 166 6.78 -11.58 -0.98
C PHE A 166 8.03 -10.97 -1.64
N PRO A 167 8.16 -9.63 -1.73
CA PRO A 167 9.37 -9.01 -2.26
C PRO A 167 10.65 -9.56 -1.61
N GLY A 168 11.66 -9.85 -2.44
CA GLY A 168 12.92 -10.49 -2.04
C GLY A 168 12.89 -12.03 -1.98
N THR A 169 11.74 -12.66 -2.22
CA THR A 169 11.62 -14.13 -2.33
C THR A 169 11.59 -14.56 -3.80
N VAL A 170 11.94 -15.82 -4.07
CA VAL A 170 11.79 -16.40 -5.41
C VAL A 170 10.31 -16.60 -5.71
N ALA A 171 9.84 -16.07 -6.85
CA ALA A 171 8.47 -16.26 -7.31
C ALA A 171 8.16 -17.75 -7.51
N ALA A 172 7.04 -18.19 -6.96
CA ALA A 172 6.59 -19.56 -7.08
C ALA A 172 6.23 -19.87 -8.53
N ASP A 173 6.68 -21.03 -9.02
CA ASP A 173 6.37 -21.49 -10.36
C ASP A 173 4.92 -21.96 -10.47
N PHE A 174 4.34 -21.82 -11.65
CA PHE A 174 2.99 -22.30 -11.95
C PHE A 174 2.89 -22.72 -13.41
N GLN A 175 2.04 -23.70 -13.68
CA GLN A 175 1.82 -24.25 -15.02
C GLN A 175 0.74 -23.46 -15.76
N MET A 176 0.96 -23.23 -17.05
CA MET A 176 0.01 -22.53 -17.91
C MET A 176 -0.04 -23.11 -19.32
N VAL A 177 -1.14 -22.83 -20.01
CA VAL A 177 -1.27 -23.03 -21.45
C VAL A 177 -1.16 -21.68 -22.14
N LEU A 178 -0.26 -21.55 -23.10
CA LEU A 178 -0.03 -20.31 -23.86
C LEU A 178 -1.06 -20.12 -24.97
N ARG A 179 -1.14 -18.89 -25.52
CA ARG A 179 -2.04 -18.52 -26.62
C ARG A 179 -2.01 -19.49 -27.81
N ASP A 180 -0.84 -20.05 -28.12
CA ASP A 180 -0.62 -21.02 -29.21
C ASP A 180 -0.92 -22.48 -28.83
N GLY A 181 -1.38 -22.73 -27.60
CA GLY A 181 -1.73 -24.05 -27.07
C GLY A 181 -0.56 -24.82 -26.46
N ARG A 182 0.67 -24.30 -26.52
CA ARG A 182 1.81 -24.94 -25.83
C ARG A 182 1.65 -24.85 -24.32
N ARG A 183 2.07 -25.90 -23.62
CA ARG A 183 2.26 -25.85 -22.16
C ARG A 183 3.58 -25.14 -21.85
N SER A 184 3.57 -24.34 -20.80
CA SER A 184 4.73 -23.61 -20.30
C SER A 184 4.61 -23.43 -18.78
N SER A 185 5.66 -22.94 -18.13
CA SER A 185 5.57 -22.41 -16.77
C SER A 185 6.21 -21.03 -16.63
N LEU A 186 6.03 -20.38 -15.47
CA LEU A 186 6.72 -19.12 -15.18
C LEU A 186 8.24 -19.33 -15.26
N ALA A 187 8.74 -20.46 -14.76
CA ALA A 187 10.14 -20.82 -14.81
C ALA A 187 10.71 -20.97 -16.24
N GLU A 188 9.86 -21.32 -17.21
CA GLU A 188 10.23 -21.47 -18.63
C GLU A 188 10.12 -20.17 -19.43
N THR A 189 9.58 -19.11 -18.81
CA THR A 189 9.64 -17.76 -19.38
C THR A 189 11.11 -17.36 -19.53
N PRO A 190 11.54 -16.75 -20.65
CA PRO A 190 12.93 -16.34 -20.84
C PRO A 190 13.46 -15.58 -19.63
N ALA A 191 14.66 -15.93 -19.16
CA ALA A 191 15.29 -15.35 -17.95
C ALA A 191 15.57 -13.85 -18.12
N ARG A 192 14.52 -13.07 -17.93
CA ARG A 192 14.41 -11.62 -18.11
C ARG A 192 13.58 -11.08 -16.96
N THR A 193 13.72 -9.80 -16.70
CA THR A 193 12.75 -9.12 -15.85
C THR A 193 11.35 -9.34 -16.44
N THR A 194 10.39 -9.74 -15.61
CA THR A 194 9.05 -10.11 -16.03
C THR A 194 8.02 -9.24 -15.33
N VAL A 195 7.19 -8.57 -16.13
CA VAL A 195 5.93 -7.96 -15.68
C VAL A 195 4.88 -9.05 -15.75
N LEU A 196 4.42 -9.53 -14.59
CA LEU A 196 3.39 -10.55 -14.49
C LEU A 196 2.07 -9.89 -14.11
N LEU A 197 1.04 -10.12 -14.92
CA LEU A 197 -0.32 -9.65 -14.71
C LEU A 197 -1.25 -10.86 -14.57
N PHE A 198 -1.89 -10.99 -13.40
CA PHE A 198 -3.07 -11.84 -13.26
C PHE A 198 -4.32 -11.03 -13.63
N TYR A 199 -5.14 -11.57 -14.53
CA TYR A 199 -6.27 -10.83 -15.09
C TYR A 199 -7.53 -11.67 -15.33
N ASP A 200 -8.66 -10.97 -15.37
CA ASP A 200 -9.94 -11.44 -15.89
C ASP A 200 -10.39 -10.53 -17.06
N PRO A 201 -10.68 -11.07 -18.26
CA PRO A 201 -11.23 -10.31 -19.39
C PRO A 201 -12.51 -9.51 -19.09
N HIS A 202 -13.30 -9.91 -18.10
CA HIS A 202 -14.54 -9.21 -17.71
C HIS A 202 -14.34 -8.19 -16.58
N CYS A 203 -13.10 -8.01 -16.11
CA CYS A 203 -12.78 -7.03 -15.07
C CYS A 203 -12.37 -5.70 -15.70
N ASP A 204 -13.14 -4.63 -15.45
CA ASP A 204 -12.86 -3.28 -15.94
C ASP A 204 -11.47 -2.78 -15.51
N GLY A 205 -11.09 -3.06 -14.25
CA GLY A 205 -9.77 -2.74 -13.71
C GLY A 205 -8.64 -3.46 -14.44
N CYS A 206 -8.83 -4.74 -14.78
CA CYS A 206 -7.86 -5.51 -15.57
C CYS A 206 -7.68 -4.87 -16.95
N MET A 207 -8.79 -4.53 -17.61
CA MET A 207 -8.72 -3.94 -18.94
C MET A 207 -8.15 -2.52 -18.92
N ALA A 208 -8.33 -1.76 -17.82
CA ALA A 208 -7.65 -0.49 -17.61
C ALA A 208 -6.13 -0.65 -17.45
N ALA A 209 -5.68 -1.64 -16.67
CA ALA A 209 -4.27 -1.97 -16.54
C ALA A 209 -3.66 -2.41 -17.88
N VAL A 210 -4.35 -3.28 -18.64
CA VAL A 210 -3.95 -3.70 -19.98
C VAL A 210 -3.76 -2.50 -20.90
N ARG A 211 -4.72 -1.57 -20.97
CA ARG A 211 -4.61 -0.36 -21.81
C ARG A 211 -3.41 0.50 -21.43
N SER A 212 -3.19 0.69 -20.14
CA SER A 212 -2.10 1.54 -19.64
C SER A 212 -0.73 0.94 -19.92
N LEU A 213 -0.54 -0.34 -19.59
CA LEU A 213 0.72 -1.06 -19.87
C LEU A 213 1.00 -1.21 -21.36
N SER A 214 -0.02 -1.50 -22.17
CA SER A 214 0.15 -1.64 -23.62
C SER A 214 0.41 -0.33 -24.34
N GLY A 215 -0.07 0.79 -23.78
CA GLY A 215 0.16 2.14 -24.28
C GLY A 215 1.53 2.73 -23.92
N ASP A 216 2.27 2.12 -22.98
CA ASP A 216 3.56 2.62 -22.55
C ASP A 216 4.68 2.28 -23.55
N SER A 217 5.23 3.32 -24.18
CA SER A 217 6.26 3.19 -25.22
C SER A 217 7.61 2.70 -24.69
N ALA A 218 7.95 2.98 -23.43
CA ALA A 218 9.21 2.58 -22.83
C ALA A 218 9.18 1.08 -22.51
N LEU A 219 8.11 0.60 -21.89
CA LEU A 219 7.85 -0.81 -21.63
C LEU A 219 7.86 -1.62 -22.94
N ARG A 220 7.19 -1.12 -23.98
CA ARG A 220 7.21 -1.75 -25.30
C ARG A 220 8.63 -1.83 -25.87
N SER A 221 9.40 -0.76 -25.80
CA SER A 221 10.80 -0.73 -26.28
C SER A 221 11.70 -1.71 -25.50
N LEU A 222 11.49 -1.84 -24.19
CA LEU A 222 12.18 -2.84 -23.35
C LEU A 222 11.81 -4.28 -23.74
N ALA A 223 10.54 -4.52 -24.10
CA ALA A 223 10.07 -5.83 -24.51
C ALA A 223 10.63 -6.22 -25.90
N GLU A 224 10.57 -5.30 -26.86
CA GLU A 224 11.09 -5.51 -28.22
C GLU A 224 12.62 -5.70 -28.23
N SER A 225 13.36 -5.02 -27.34
CA SER A 225 14.80 -5.24 -27.15
C SER A 225 15.13 -6.50 -26.32
N GLY A 226 14.11 -7.18 -25.81
CA GLY A 226 14.24 -8.41 -25.04
C GLY A 226 14.83 -8.26 -23.65
N LYS A 227 14.75 -7.05 -23.06
CA LYS A 227 15.16 -6.80 -21.68
C LYS A 227 14.07 -7.16 -20.67
N ILE A 228 12.81 -7.04 -21.08
CA ILE A 228 11.66 -7.37 -20.25
C ILE A 228 10.72 -8.32 -21.01
N THR A 229 9.93 -9.07 -20.26
CA THR A 229 8.79 -9.83 -20.80
C THR A 229 7.53 -9.37 -20.08
N VAL A 230 6.45 -9.16 -20.82
CA VAL A 230 5.11 -8.98 -20.23
C VAL A 230 4.35 -10.29 -20.38
N LEU A 231 3.93 -10.84 -19.24
CA LEU A 231 3.23 -12.11 -19.12
C LEU A 231 1.85 -11.85 -18.48
N ALA A 232 0.78 -12.05 -19.25
CA ALA A 232 -0.59 -11.97 -18.76
C ALA A 232 -1.17 -13.39 -18.58
N VAL A 233 -1.69 -13.67 -17.39
CA VAL A 233 -2.19 -14.99 -16.99
C VAL A 233 -3.63 -14.89 -16.53
N TYR A 234 -4.51 -15.63 -17.21
CA TYR A 234 -5.90 -15.79 -16.82
C TYR A 234 -6.05 -16.90 -15.77
N THR A 235 -6.76 -16.64 -14.67
CA THR A 235 -6.84 -17.55 -13.51
C THR A 235 -8.23 -18.10 -13.19
N GLU A 236 -9.30 -17.60 -13.83
CA GLU A 236 -10.69 -17.95 -13.44
C GLU A 236 -11.18 -19.32 -13.97
N GLY A 237 -10.37 -20.04 -14.73
CA GLY A 237 -10.63 -21.43 -15.12
C GLY A 237 -11.68 -21.66 -16.23
N ASP A 238 -12.38 -20.62 -16.72
CA ASP A 238 -13.24 -20.75 -17.91
C ASP A 238 -12.41 -20.68 -19.20
N ALA A 239 -12.00 -21.85 -19.68
CA ALA A 239 -11.24 -21.98 -20.91
C ALA A 239 -11.95 -21.38 -22.12
N ALA A 240 -13.29 -21.43 -22.19
CA ALA A 240 -14.03 -20.89 -23.33
C ALA A 240 -13.99 -19.36 -23.35
N VAL A 241 -14.08 -18.71 -22.18
CA VAL A 241 -13.87 -17.25 -22.04
C VAL A 241 -12.47 -16.87 -22.47
N TRP A 242 -11.44 -17.56 -21.97
CA TRP A 242 -10.07 -17.27 -22.34
C TRP A 242 -9.81 -17.44 -23.84
N GLN A 243 -10.30 -18.53 -24.45
CA GLN A 243 -10.13 -18.75 -25.90
C GLN A 243 -10.75 -17.63 -26.75
N ARG A 244 -11.88 -17.05 -26.34
CA ARG A 244 -12.53 -15.95 -27.06
C ARG A 244 -11.84 -14.59 -26.88
N THR A 245 -11.04 -14.42 -25.82
CA THR A 245 -10.55 -13.10 -25.39
C THR A 245 -9.03 -12.96 -25.44
N LYS A 246 -8.27 -14.06 -25.43
CA LYS A 246 -6.80 -14.07 -25.41
C LYS A 246 -6.15 -13.26 -26.53
N ASP A 247 -6.80 -13.16 -27.69
CA ASP A 247 -6.30 -12.45 -28.87
C ASP A 247 -6.61 -10.94 -28.86
N THR A 248 -7.34 -10.46 -27.85
CA THR A 248 -7.54 -9.01 -27.62
C THR A 248 -6.36 -8.35 -26.92
N LEU A 249 -5.50 -9.13 -26.26
CA LEU A 249 -4.27 -8.66 -25.63
C LEU A 249 -3.16 -8.43 -26.67
N PRO A 250 -2.22 -7.50 -26.44
CA PRO A 250 -1.18 -7.15 -27.42
C PRO A 250 -0.40 -8.37 -27.94
N GLU A 251 -0.04 -8.34 -29.23
CA GLU A 251 0.73 -9.43 -29.86
C GLU A 251 2.12 -9.60 -29.25
N TRP A 252 2.72 -8.52 -28.75
CA TRP A 252 4.05 -8.54 -28.12
C TRP A 252 4.05 -9.09 -26.68
N TRP A 253 2.89 -9.45 -26.14
CA TRP A 253 2.77 -10.07 -24.81
C TRP A 253 2.82 -11.58 -24.89
N THR A 254 3.38 -12.20 -23.85
CA THR A 254 3.12 -13.61 -23.58
C THR A 254 1.77 -13.71 -22.86
N VAL A 255 0.86 -14.51 -23.39
CA VAL A 255 -0.48 -14.67 -22.83
C VAL A 255 -0.73 -16.14 -22.54
N GLY A 256 -1.11 -16.43 -21.30
CA GLY A 256 -1.41 -17.78 -20.82
C GLY A 256 -2.71 -17.85 -20.02
N ALA A 257 -3.18 -19.08 -19.82
CA ALA A 257 -4.18 -19.41 -18.82
C ALA A 257 -3.61 -20.43 -17.85
N ASP A 258 -3.86 -20.22 -16.56
CA ASP A 258 -3.57 -21.19 -15.52
C ASP A 258 -4.25 -22.53 -15.81
N THR A 259 -3.56 -23.62 -15.49
CA THR A 259 -4.15 -24.98 -15.55
C THR A 259 -4.93 -25.35 -14.29
N GLY A 260 -5.14 -24.40 -13.39
CA GLY A 260 -5.92 -24.49 -12.16
C GLY A 260 -5.09 -24.50 -10.88
N GLY A 261 -3.76 -24.46 -10.96
CA GLY A 261 -2.90 -24.61 -9.79
C GLY A 261 -2.78 -23.32 -8.98
N ILE A 262 -2.87 -22.15 -9.61
CA ILE A 262 -2.56 -20.87 -8.96
C ILE A 262 -3.51 -20.60 -7.79
N LEU A 263 -4.81 -20.72 -8.04
CA LEU A 263 -5.84 -20.49 -7.03
C LEU A 263 -6.15 -21.75 -6.21
N HIS A 264 -6.13 -22.95 -6.81
CA HIS A 264 -6.44 -24.19 -6.10
C HIS A 264 -5.37 -24.54 -5.06
N ASP A 265 -4.09 -24.47 -5.44
CA ASP A 265 -2.97 -24.79 -4.56
C ASP A 265 -2.51 -23.57 -3.75
N ASP A 266 -3.24 -22.45 -3.86
CA ASP A 266 -2.99 -21.17 -3.18
C ASP A 266 -1.55 -20.67 -3.43
N ILE A 267 -1.02 -20.87 -4.64
CA ILE A 267 0.38 -20.52 -4.99
C ILE A 267 0.58 -19.00 -4.96
N TYR A 268 -0.44 -18.25 -5.39
CA TYR A 268 -0.49 -16.79 -5.32
C TYR A 268 -1.75 -16.36 -4.58
N PHE A 269 -1.59 -15.42 -3.66
CA PHE A 269 -2.71 -14.78 -2.98
C PHE A 269 -3.22 -13.62 -3.84
N LEU A 270 -4.41 -13.80 -4.45
CA LEU A 270 -5.02 -12.86 -5.39
C LEU A 270 -6.38 -12.38 -4.86
N PRO A 271 -6.42 -11.55 -3.80
CA PRO A 271 -7.67 -11.12 -3.17
C PRO A 271 -8.52 -10.17 -4.03
N SER A 272 -7.90 -9.58 -5.06
CA SER A 272 -8.56 -8.71 -6.03
C SER A 272 -7.78 -8.72 -7.35
N MET A 273 -8.49 -8.39 -8.44
CA MET A 273 -7.93 -8.30 -9.79
C MET A 273 -8.01 -6.87 -10.32
N PRO A 274 -7.03 -6.43 -11.14
CA PRO A 274 -5.81 -7.14 -11.50
C PRO A 274 -4.84 -7.24 -10.33
N SER A 275 -3.90 -8.18 -10.40
CA SER A 275 -2.73 -8.21 -9.54
C SER A 275 -1.45 -8.20 -10.38
N LEU A 276 -0.57 -7.25 -10.08
CA LEU A 276 0.63 -6.95 -10.86
C LEU A 276 1.88 -7.25 -10.04
N TYR A 277 2.82 -7.95 -10.67
CA TYR A 277 4.12 -8.28 -10.10
C TYR A 277 5.23 -7.82 -11.03
N LEU A 278 6.33 -7.37 -10.44
CA LEU A 278 7.60 -7.23 -11.13
C LEU A 278 8.54 -8.29 -10.59
N ILE A 279 9.02 -9.17 -11.46
CA ILE A 279 9.90 -10.29 -11.12
C ILE A 279 11.25 -10.02 -11.79
N GLY A 280 12.34 -10.11 -11.03
CA GLY A 280 13.70 -9.97 -11.54
C GLY A 280 14.11 -11.13 -12.45
N ALA A 281 15.20 -10.93 -13.20
CA ALA A 281 15.74 -11.97 -14.08
C ALA A 281 16.22 -13.23 -13.34
N ASP A 282 16.52 -13.11 -12.04
CA ASP A 282 16.83 -14.20 -11.11
C ASP A 282 15.58 -14.87 -10.50
N ARG A 283 14.39 -14.45 -10.95
CA ARG A 283 13.06 -14.84 -10.43
C ARG A 283 12.72 -14.30 -9.05
N THR A 284 13.50 -13.36 -8.52
CA THR A 284 13.16 -12.71 -7.26
C THR A 284 12.00 -11.74 -7.47
N VAL A 285 10.98 -11.79 -6.62
CA VAL A 285 9.89 -10.79 -6.64
C VAL A 285 10.47 -9.45 -6.21
N ILE A 286 10.35 -8.45 -7.08
CA ILE A 286 10.75 -7.06 -6.82
C ILE A 286 9.55 -6.27 -6.31
N LEU A 287 8.42 -6.38 -7.02
CA LEU A 287 7.15 -5.78 -6.63
C LEU A 287 6.06 -6.84 -6.60
N LYS A 288 5.16 -6.71 -5.62
CA LYS A 288 3.96 -7.53 -5.45
C LYS A 288 2.75 -6.62 -5.34
N ASP A 289 1.69 -6.98 -6.04
CA ASP A 289 0.40 -6.28 -6.06
C ASP A 289 0.53 -4.76 -6.28
N ALA A 290 1.47 -4.39 -7.15
CA ALA A 290 1.80 -3.00 -7.44
C ALA A 290 0.71 -2.31 -8.27
N SER A 291 0.61 -0.99 -8.14
CA SER A 291 -0.09 -0.16 -9.11
C SER A 291 0.63 -0.17 -10.47
N VAL A 292 -0.09 0.24 -11.52
CA VAL A 292 0.50 0.39 -12.86
C VAL A 292 1.61 1.44 -12.82
N GLU A 293 1.39 2.52 -12.09
CA GLU A 293 2.30 3.65 -11.92
C GLU A 293 3.62 3.21 -11.28
N GLU A 294 3.56 2.51 -10.13
CA GLU A 294 4.75 1.99 -9.45
C GLU A 294 5.53 1.02 -10.34
N LEU A 295 4.82 0.16 -11.08
CA LEU A 295 5.44 -0.79 -11.99
C LEU A 295 6.16 -0.08 -13.15
N LEU A 296 5.49 0.88 -13.80
CA LEU A 296 6.08 1.65 -14.90
C LEU A 296 7.27 2.49 -14.45
N GLU A 297 7.21 3.06 -13.24
CA GLU A 297 8.35 3.76 -12.65
C GLU A 297 9.53 2.81 -12.39
N ALA A 298 9.26 1.62 -11.84
CA ALA A 298 10.30 0.65 -11.52
C ALA A 298 11.01 0.08 -12.76
N VAL A 299 10.29 -0.16 -13.86
CA VAL A 299 10.90 -0.65 -15.12
C VAL A 299 11.68 0.43 -15.88
N SER A 300 11.45 1.70 -15.56
CA SER A 300 12.11 2.84 -16.22
C SER A 300 13.47 3.20 -15.59
N ARG A 301 13.82 2.60 -14.45
CA ARG A 301 15.09 2.81 -13.74
C ARG A 301 16.18 1.87 -14.23
#